data_AF-A0A182EYM4-F1
#
_entry.id   AF-A0A182EYM4-F1
#
_cell.length_a   1.000
_cell.length_b   1.000
_cell.length_c   1.000
_cell.angle_alpha   90.00
_cell.angle_beta   90.00
_cell.angle_gamma   90.00
#
_symmetry.space_group_name_H-M   'P 1'
#
loop_
_entity.id
_entity.type
_entity.pdbx_description
1 polymer ?
#
loop_
_entity_poly.entity_id
_entity_poly.type
_entity_poly.pdbx_seq_one_letter_code
_entity_poly.pdbx_strand_id
1 'polypeptide(L)'
;MKVEPLMLNRDDEILKMEVFVLKKMQKSKHVCRLFGAGRTSSFNYMIMSLLGKNLSDLRYMMPSKRFTTSTSLRLGKQGLK
;
A
#
# COMPACT_ATOMS: atom_id res chain seq x y z
N MET A 1 7.93 0.17 -5.66
CA MET A 1 9.02 0.10 -4.65
C MET A 1 8.80 1.25 -3.69
N LYS A 2 8.90 1.01 -2.39
CA LYS A 2 8.93 2.06 -1.37
C LYS A 2 10.34 2.13 -0.80
N VAL A 3 10.84 3.35 -0.58
CA VAL A 3 12.18 3.63 -0.08
C VAL A 3 12.06 4.64 1.06
N GLU A 4 12.77 4.40 2.16
CA GLU A 4 12.87 5.34 3.28
C GLU A 4 14.35 5.52 3.65
N PRO A 5 14.79 6.76 3.96
CA PRO A 5 16.15 7.00 4.41
C PRO A 5 16.43 6.25 5.72
N LEU A 6 17.72 6.08 6.04
CA LEU A 6 18.09 5.58 7.37
C LEU A 6 17.76 6.65 8.42
N MET A 7 16.95 6.27 9.40
CA MET A 7 16.61 7.14 10.51
C MET A 7 17.72 7.11 11.56
N LEU A 8 17.92 8.24 12.24
CA LEU A 8 18.88 8.36 13.35
C LEU A 8 18.42 7.51 14.55
N ASN A 9 17.12 7.57 14.86
CA ASN A 9 16.52 6.74 15.90
C ASN A 9 15.87 5.51 15.27
N ARG A 10 16.04 4.37 15.94
CA ARG A 10 15.52 3.09 15.46
C ARG A 10 13.99 3.00 15.51
N ASP A 11 13.37 3.73 16.43
CA ASP A 11 11.91 3.75 16.59
C ASP A 11 11.21 4.53 15.47
N ASP A 12 11.95 5.40 14.77
CA ASP A 12 11.47 6.12 13.60
C ASP A 12 11.54 5.24 12.31
N GLU A 13 12.17 4.06 12.36
CA GLU A 13 12.26 3.13 11.22
C GLU A 13 10.92 2.38 10.97
N ILE A 14 9.97 3.05 10.33
CA ILE A 14 8.61 2.54 10.08
C ILE A 14 8.58 1.41 9.03
N LEU A 15 9.40 1.49 7.96
CA LEU A 15 9.37 0.51 6.86
C LEU A 15 9.53 -0.95 7.32
N LYS A 16 10.30 -1.18 8.39
CA LYS A 16 10.50 -2.53 8.94
C LYS A 16 9.18 -3.12 9.45
N MET A 17 8.37 -2.31 10.11
CA MET A 17 7.04 -2.72 10.59
C MET A 17 6.07 -2.92 9.44
N GLU A 18 6.09 -2.05 8.43
CA GLU A 18 5.26 -2.21 7.23
C GLU A 18 5.56 -3.53 6.49
N VAL A 19 6.85 -3.85 6.31
CA VAL A 19 7.28 -5.13 5.71
C VAL A 19 6.79 -6.31 6.54
N PHE A 20 6.89 -6.24 7.87
CA PHE A 20 6.43 -7.28 8.77
C PHE A 20 4.92 -7.54 8.63
N VAL A 21 4.12 -6.47 8.64
CA VAL A 21 2.66 -6.55 8.46
C VAL A 21 2.33 -7.10 7.07
N LEU A 22 2.92 -6.55 6.00
CA LEU A 22 2.64 -6.98 4.64
C LEU A 22 3.01 -8.45 4.41
N LYS A 23 4.11 -8.93 5.01
CA LYS A 23 4.51 -10.35 4.98
C LYS A 23 3.48 -11.26 5.63
N LYS A 24 2.90 -10.85 6.77
CA LYS A 24 1.81 -11.60 7.44
C LYS A 24 0.51 -11.59 6.63
N MET A 25 0.24 -10.52 5.90
CA MET A 25 -1.00 -10.36 5.13
C MET A 25 -0.97 -11.03 3.75
N GLN A 26 0.11 -11.68 3.32
CA GLN A 26 0.24 -12.25 1.95
C GLN A 26 -0.81 -13.29 1.56
N LYS A 27 -1.60 -13.81 2.52
CA LYS A 27 -2.76 -14.69 2.25
C LYS A 27 -4.01 -13.91 1.79
N SER A 28 -4.06 -12.59 2.02
CA SER A 28 -5.17 -11.73 1.58
C SER A 28 -5.08 -11.45 0.09
N LYS A 29 -6.24 -11.42 -0.57
CA LYS A 29 -6.36 -11.07 -2.00
C LYS A 29 -6.25 -9.56 -2.26
N HIS A 30 -6.46 -8.74 -1.23
CA HIS A 30 -6.59 -7.29 -1.34
C HIS A 30 -5.36 -6.54 -0.83
N VAL A 31 -4.21 -7.21 -0.73
CA VAL A 31 -2.92 -6.59 -0.41
C VAL A 31 -1.92 -6.75 -1.55
N CYS A 32 -0.92 -5.87 -1.59
CA CYS A 32 0.17 -5.97 -2.55
C CYS A 32 0.96 -7.28 -2.34
N ARG A 33 1.36 -7.90 -3.45
CA ARG A 33 2.34 -9.00 -3.40
C ARG A 33 3.69 -8.45 -2.99
N LEU A 34 4.29 -8.99 -1.95
CA LEU A 34 5.64 -8.67 -1.52
C LEU A 34 6.63 -9.54 -2.31
N PHE A 35 7.56 -8.90 -3.03
CA PHE A 35 8.64 -9.59 -3.75
C PHE A 35 9.91 -9.66 -2.90
N GLY A 36 10.20 -8.63 -2.12
CA GLY A 36 11.38 -8.58 -1.26
C GLY A 36 11.47 -7.27 -0.48
N ALA A 37 12.33 -7.25 0.52
CA ALA A 37 12.66 -6.05 1.28
C ALA A 37 14.10 -6.16 1.77
N GLY A 38 14.74 -5.02 2.02
CA GLY A 38 16.13 -5.00 2.45
C GLY A 38 16.59 -3.63 2.91
N ARG A 39 17.87 -3.57 3.22
CA ARG A 39 18.58 -2.36 3.65
C ARG A 39 19.84 -2.22 2.80
N THR A 40 20.16 -0.99 2.46
CA THR A 40 21.43 -0.59 1.86
C THR A 40 22.23 0.23 2.88
N SER A 41 23.43 0.68 2.52
CA SER A 41 24.20 1.62 3.33
C SER A 41 23.51 2.98 3.51
N SER A 42 22.55 3.32 2.65
CA SER A 42 21.92 4.65 2.59
C SER A 42 20.42 4.69 2.85
N PHE A 43 19.70 3.57 2.67
CA PHE A 43 18.23 3.53 2.80
C PHE A 43 17.69 2.12 3.03
N ASN A 44 16.48 2.05 3.57
CA ASN A 44 15.66 0.84 3.62
C ASN A 44 14.70 0.81 2.42
N TYR A 45 14.38 -0.39 1.92
CA TYR A 45 13.47 -0.52 0.78
C TYR A 45 12.57 -1.76 0.85
N MET A 46 11.42 -1.67 0.17
CA MET A 46 10.49 -2.76 -0.06
C MET A 46 10.06 -2.80 -1.53
N ILE A 47 10.10 -3.98 -2.13
CA ILE A 47 9.69 -4.27 -3.50
C ILE A 47 8.36 -5.04 -3.43
N MET A 48 7.33 -4.45 -4.02
CA MET A 48 5.97 -4.99 -4.05
C MET A 48 5.34 -4.78 -5.43
N SER A 49 4.22 -5.45 -5.69
CA SER A 49 3.42 -5.24 -6.91
C SER A 49 3.04 -3.78 -7.07
N LEU A 50 3.26 -3.23 -8.27
CA LEU A 50 2.74 -1.92 -8.65
C LEU A 50 1.22 -2.03 -8.85
N LEU A 51 0.48 -1.11 -8.25
CA LEU A 51 -0.97 -1.02 -8.40
C LEU A 51 -1.36 0.10 -9.38
N GLY A 52 -2.66 0.16 -9.70
CA GLY A 52 -3.22 1.24 -10.50
C GLY A 52 -3.44 2.53 -9.68
N LYS A 53 -4.25 3.43 -10.26
CA LYS A 53 -4.64 4.70 -9.62
C LYS A 53 -5.38 4.44 -8.30
N ASN A 54 -5.12 5.27 -7.30
CA ASN A 54 -5.80 5.19 -6.02
C ASN A 54 -7.28 5.64 -6.14
N LEU A 55 -8.08 5.34 -5.13
CA LEU A 55 -9.52 5.64 -5.14
C LEU A 55 -9.83 7.15 -5.14
N SER A 56 -8.97 7.98 -4.56
CA SER A 56 -9.13 9.43 -4.55
C SER A 56 -8.98 10.01 -5.96
N ASP A 57 -7.96 9.57 -6.69
CA ASP A 57 -7.74 9.97 -8.08
C ASP A 57 -8.89 9.49 -8.97
N LEU A 58 -9.30 8.23 -8.81
CA LEU A 58 -10.43 7.65 -9.53
C LEU A 58 -11.72 8.44 -9.29
N ARG A 59 -11.97 8.84 -8.05
CA ARG A 59 -13.13 9.65 -7.68
C ARG A 59 -13.04 11.05 -8.28
N TYR A 60 -11.86 11.68 -8.28
CA TYR A 60 -11.67 13.02 -8.81
C TYR A 60 -11.91 13.09 -10.33
N MET A 61 -11.60 12.01 -11.05
CA MET A 61 -11.88 11.89 -12.48
C MET A 61 -13.37 11.70 -12.82
N MET A 62 -14.25 11.49 -11.84
CA MET A 62 -15.69 11.39 -12.09
C MET A 62 -16.32 12.77 -12.27
N PRO A 63 -17.29 12.94 -13.19
CA PRO A 63 -17.92 14.25 -13.45
C PRO A 63 -18.46 14.95 -12.20
N SER A 64 -19.04 14.19 -11.26
CA SER A 64 -19.61 14.69 -10.00
C SER A 64 -18.67 14.56 -8.79
N LYS A 65 -17.41 14.18 -9.00
CA LYS A 65 -16.42 13.88 -7.95
C LYS A 65 -16.93 12.85 -6.91
N ARG A 66 -17.83 11.97 -7.34
CA ARG A 66 -18.45 10.92 -6.53
C ARG A 66 -18.55 9.64 -7.36
N PHE A 67 -18.41 8.50 -6.70
CA PHE A 67 -18.76 7.23 -7.30
C PHE A 67 -20.28 7.01 -7.24
N THR A 68 -20.80 6.25 -8.19
CA THR A 68 -22.18 5.76 -8.12
C THR A 68 -22.34 4.82 -6.91
N THR A 69 -23.56 4.71 -6.38
CA THR A 69 -23.86 3.80 -5.26
C THR A 69 -23.40 2.37 -5.53
N SER A 70 -23.60 1.88 -6.75
CA SER A 70 -23.13 0.54 -7.17
C SER A 70 -21.61 0.39 -7.08
N THR A 71 -20.84 1.37 -7.53
CA THR A 71 -19.36 1.32 -7.43
C THR A 71 -18.91 1.43 -5.98
N SER A 72 -19.50 2.35 -5.19
CA SER A 72 -19.20 2.50 -3.77
C SER A 72 -19.43 1.21 -2.98
N LEU A 73 -20.55 0.53 -3.23
CA LEU A 73 -20.88 -0.73 -2.55
C LEU A 73 -19.90 -1.86 -2.91
N ARG A 74 -19.51 -1.97 -4.19
CA ARG A 74 -18.51 -2.97 -4.63
C ARG A 74 -17.13 -2.70 -4.04
N LEU A 75 -16.72 -1.43 -3.95
CA LEU A 75 -15.48 -1.04 -3.28
C LEU A 75 -15.51 -1.37 -1.79
N GLY A 76 -16.61 -1.04 -1.10
CA GLY A 76 -16.80 -1.39 0.31
C GLY A 76 -16.71 -2.90 0.55
N LYS A 77 -17.34 -3.71 -0.31
CA LYS A 77 -17.23 -5.17 -0.25
C LYS A 77 -15.79 -5.69 -0.41
N GLN A 78 -14.98 -5.05 -1.25
CA GLN A 78 -13.56 -5.42 -1.41
C GLN A 78 -12.68 -4.92 -0.26
N GLY A 79 -13.05 -3.83 0.42
CA GLY A 79 -12.29 -3.32 1.57
C GLY A 79 -12.53 -4.08 2.87
N LEU A 80 -13.68 -4.75 3.01
CA LEU A 80 -14.07 -5.50 4.20
C LEU A 80 -13.68 -6.98 4.18
N LYS A 81 -13.41 -7.55 3.00
CA LYS A 81 -13.17 -8.97 2.78
C LYS A 81 -11.73 -9.21 2.34
#